data_AF-A0AAN5CT71-F1
#
_entry.id   AF-A0AAN5CT71-F1
#
_cell.length_a   1.000
_cell.length_b   1.000
_cell.length_c   1.000
_cell.angle_alpha   90.00
_cell.angle_beta   90.00
_cell.angle_gamma   90.00
#
_symmetry.space_group_name_H-M   'P 1'
#
loop_
_entity.id
_entity.type
_entity.pdbx_description
1 polymer ?
#
loop_
_entity_poly.entity_id
_entity_poly.type
_entity_poly.pdbx_seq_one_letter_code
_entity_poly.pdbx_strand_id
1 'polypeptide(L)'
;FATRDMPYLDMVNSARDSDRKILATADEFRKAISEGMFDNVHFNLKPPVKCYNCAKPGHYATECTEPKSSEKKCFKCQGIGHIARNCTAT
;
A
#
# COMPACT_ATOMS: atom_id res chain seq x y z
N PHE A 1 1.33 39.26 -3.23
CA PHE A 1 0.15 38.95 -4.03
C PHE A 1 0.23 37.51 -4.49
N ALA A 2 -0.45 36.63 -3.77
CA ALA A 2 -0.54 35.22 -4.09
C ALA A 2 -1.53 35.02 -5.25
N THR A 3 -1.07 34.41 -6.33
CA THR A 3 -1.93 33.69 -7.30
C THR A 3 -1.51 32.22 -7.20
N ARG A 4 -1.95 31.47 -6.19
CA ARG A 4 -3.24 30.75 -6.09
C ARG A 4 -3.62 29.81 -7.23
N ASP A 5 -2.70 29.46 -8.14
CA ASP A 5 -2.93 28.39 -9.13
C ASP A 5 -1.63 27.67 -9.53
N MET A 6 -0.89 27.10 -8.56
CA MET A 6 0.05 26.02 -8.90
C MET A 6 -0.61 24.70 -8.53
N PRO A 7 -1.05 23.88 -9.50
CA PRO A 7 -1.63 22.58 -9.20
C PRO A 7 -0.58 21.76 -8.45
N TYR A 8 -1.03 21.01 -7.44
CA TYR A 8 -0.21 20.17 -6.57
C TYR A 8 0.78 19.26 -7.35
N LEU A 9 0.45 18.93 -8.61
CA LEU A 9 1.27 18.16 -9.53
C LEU A 9 2.61 18.85 -9.90
N ASP A 10 2.66 20.18 -10.02
CA ASP A 10 3.87 20.89 -10.47
C ASP A 10 4.94 21.01 -9.37
N MET A 11 4.54 20.88 -8.10
CA MET A 11 5.47 20.79 -6.96
C MET A 11 6.11 19.40 -6.83
N VAL A 12 5.43 18.36 -7.33
CA VAL A 12 5.95 16.98 -7.33
C VAL A 12 6.93 16.77 -8.48
N ASN A 13 6.69 17.42 -9.63
CA ASN A 13 7.49 17.28 -10.85
C ASN A 13 8.76 18.15 -10.89
N SER A 14 8.97 19.02 -9.89
CA SER A 14 10.15 19.90 -9.80
C SER A 14 11.29 19.31 -8.96
N ALA A 15 11.11 18.12 -8.36
CA ALA A 15 12.19 17.33 -7.80
C ALA A 15 12.90 16.59 -8.95
N ARG A 16 14.10 17.06 -9.30
CA ARG A 16 15.04 16.53 -10.32
C ARG A 16 14.87 15.03 -10.59
N ASP A 17 14.23 14.76 -11.73
CA ASP A 17 13.71 13.47 -12.20
C ASP A 17 14.79 12.52 -12.77
N SER A 18 16.01 13.01 -13.03
CA SER A 18 16.99 12.30 -13.86
C SER A 18 17.64 11.05 -13.23
N ASP A 19 17.48 10.80 -11.93
CA ASP A 19 18.09 9.63 -11.26
C ASP A 19 17.08 8.72 -10.54
N ARG A 20 15.77 9.03 -10.60
CA ARG A 20 14.75 8.26 -9.85
C ARG A 20 14.12 7.19 -10.72
N LYS A 21 14.71 6.00 -10.76
CA LYS A 21 14.09 4.83 -11.42
C LYS A 21 12.89 4.34 -10.59
N ILE A 22 11.67 4.65 -11.03
CA ILE A 22 10.44 4.06 -10.49
C ILE A 22 10.40 2.61 -10.97
N LEU A 23 10.60 1.64 -10.07
CA LEU A 23 10.49 0.21 -10.40
C LEU A 23 9.00 -0.12 -10.57
N ALA A 24 8.58 -0.35 -11.81
CA ALA A 24 7.18 -0.47 -12.21
C ALA A 24 6.60 -1.87 -11.94
N THR A 25 7.46 -2.85 -11.68
CA THR A 25 7.08 -4.25 -11.45
C THR A 25 7.79 -4.86 -10.24
N ALA A 26 7.19 -5.93 -9.69
CA ALA A 26 7.75 -6.67 -8.57
C ALA A 26 9.10 -7.33 -8.93
N ASP A 27 9.31 -7.70 -10.20
CA ASP A 27 10.55 -8.34 -10.65
C ASP A 27 11.68 -7.33 -10.82
N GLU A 28 11.38 -6.12 -11.29
CA GLU A 28 12.34 -5.00 -11.30
C GLU A 28 12.78 -4.62 -9.88
N PHE A 29 11.86 -4.68 -8.91
CA PHE A 29 12.17 -4.49 -7.49
C PHE A 29 13.12 -5.57 -6.96
N ARG A 30 12.80 -6.86 -7.17
CA ARG A 30 13.65 -7.98 -6.74
C ARG A 30 15.06 -7.89 -7.34
N LYS A 31 15.14 -7.54 -8.62
CA LYS A 31 16.41 -7.35 -9.33
C LYS A 31 17.25 -6.22 -8.72
N ALA A 32 16.64 -5.06 -8.44
CA ALA A 32 17.34 -3.93 -7.82
C ALA A 32 17.91 -4.25 -6.42
N ILE A 33 17.16 -5.03 -5.61
CA ILE A 33 17.64 -5.51 -4.31
C ILE A 33 18.79 -6.51 -4.47
N SER A 34 18.71 -7.44 -5.42
CA SER A 34 19.80 -8.40 -5.68
C SER A 34 21.07 -7.76 -6.24
N GLU A 35 20.96 -6.58 -6.84
CA GLU A 35 22.06 -5.83 -7.47
C GLU A 35 22.65 -4.74 -6.56
N GLY A 36 22.23 -4.67 -5.29
CA GLY A 36 22.89 -3.81 -4.29
C GLY A 36 22.53 -2.31 -4.35
N MET A 37 21.41 -1.94 -4.98
CA MET A 37 20.95 -0.55 -5.04
C MET A 37 20.25 -0.11 -3.74
N PHE A 38 21.01 0.17 -2.68
CA PHE A 38 20.45 0.50 -1.36
C PHE A 38 20.49 2.00 -0.98
N ASP A 39 21.25 2.84 -1.67
CA ASP A 39 21.60 4.13 -1.07
C ASP A 39 20.63 5.29 -1.25
N ASN A 40 19.62 5.27 -2.14
CA ASN A 40 18.62 6.36 -2.15
C ASN A 40 17.30 6.01 -2.87
N VAL A 41 16.73 4.83 -2.60
CA VAL A 41 15.34 4.57 -3.04
C VAL A 41 14.38 4.89 -1.90
N HIS A 42 14.05 6.18 -1.77
CA HIS A 42 12.88 6.62 -1.00
C HIS A 42 11.62 6.22 -1.76
N PHE A 43 11.32 4.92 -1.71
CA PHE A 43 10.00 4.45 -2.03
C PHE A 43 9.07 4.84 -0.89
N ASN A 44 8.12 5.72 -1.15
CA ASN A 44 6.87 5.77 -0.39
C ASN A 44 6.02 4.51 -0.69
N LEU A 45 6.65 3.32 -0.71
CA LEU A 45 5.98 2.03 -0.76
C LEU A 45 5.52 1.72 0.66
N LYS A 46 4.50 2.46 1.14
CA LYS A 46 3.64 1.86 2.17
C LYS A 46 3.10 0.57 1.53
N PRO A 47 3.30 -0.60 2.14
CA PRO A 47 2.79 -1.85 1.58
C PRO A 47 1.29 -1.66 1.28
N PRO A 48 0.81 -2.10 0.11
CA PRO A 48 -0.56 -1.85 -0.29
C PRO A 48 -1.48 -2.43 0.76
N VAL A 49 -2.43 -1.61 1.24
CA VAL A 49 -3.42 -2.07 2.21
C VAL A 49 -4.15 -3.29 1.63
N LYS A 50 -4.29 -4.33 2.46
CA LYS A 50 -5.07 -5.51 2.12
C LYS A 50 -6.52 -5.28 2.57
N CYS A 51 -7.46 -5.44 1.66
CA CYS A 51 -8.87 -5.33 1.96
C CYS A 51 -9.32 -6.43 2.93
N TYR A 52 -9.95 -6.06 4.05
CA TYR A 52 -10.47 -7.01 5.05
C TYR A 52 -11.72 -7.77 4.59
N ASN A 53 -12.35 -7.36 3.49
CA ASN A 53 -13.52 -8.03 2.92
C ASN A 53 -13.13 -9.13 1.92
N CYS A 54 -12.36 -8.75 0.87
CA CYS A 54 -12.03 -9.65 -0.24
C CYS A 54 -10.58 -10.14 -0.26
N ALA A 55 -9.74 -9.72 0.70
CA ALA A 55 -8.32 -10.07 0.79
C ALA A 55 -7.45 -9.60 -0.40
N LYS A 56 -7.99 -8.82 -1.35
CA LYS A 56 -7.22 -8.21 -2.45
C LYS A 56 -6.50 -6.93 -1.97
N PRO A 57 -5.31 -6.61 -2.49
CA PRO A 57 -4.58 -5.40 -2.13
C PRO A 57 -5.19 -4.13 -2.80
N GLY A 58 -4.76 -2.96 -2.32
CA GLY A 58 -4.96 -1.67 -3.00
C GLY A 58 -6.17 -0.85 -2.52
N HIS A 59 -6.97 -1.35 -1.59
CA HIS A 59 -8.12 -0.63 -1.04
C HIS A 59 -8.48 -1.10 0.37
N TYR A 60 -9.18 -0.25 1.14
CA TYR A 60 -9.75 -0.63 2.43
C TYR A 60 -11.09 -1.36 2.25
N ALA A 61 -11.54 -2.11 3.27
CA ALA A 61 -12.85 -2.77 3.23
C ALA A 61 -14.04 -1.79 3.07
N THR A 62 -13.85 -0.52 3.43
CA THR A 62 -14.81 0.57 3.23
C THR A 62 -14.99 0.95 1.75
N GLU A 63 -14.00 0.66 0.91
CA GLU A 63 -13.97 0.95 -0.52
C GLU A 63 -14.22 -0.31 -1.37
N CYS A 64 -14.46 -1.45 -0.72
CA CYS A 64 -14.63 -2.72 -1.41
C CYS A 64 -15.99 -2.80 -2.10
N THR A 65 -15.99 -3.13 -3.39
CA THR A 65 -17.20 -3.29 -4.21
C THR A 65 -17.75 -4.72 -4.19
N GLU A 66 -16.98 -5.70 -3.69
CA GLU A 66 -17.45 -7.07 -3.53
C GLU A 66 -18.45 -7.18 -2.37
N PRO A 67 -19.39 -8.13 -2.43
CA PRO A 67 -20.36 -8.35 -1.36
C PRO A 67 -19.64 -8.54 -0.02
N LYS A 68 -20.25 -8.03 1.06
CA LYS A 68 -19.69 -8.17 2.41
C LYS A 68 -19.61 -9.65 2.77
N SER A 69 -18.43 -10.12 3.08
CA SER A 69 -18.23 -11.45 3.64
C SER A 69 -18.93 -11.52 5.00
N SER A 70 -19.82 -12.50 5.14
CA SER A 70 -20.49 -12.81 6.41
C SER A 70 -19.55 -13.48 7.40
N GLU A 71 -18.43 -14.02 6.92
CA GLU A 71 -17.45 -14.72 7.73
C GLU A 71 -16.44 -13.75 8.36
N LYS A 72 -16.71 -13.36 9.61
CA LYS A 72 -15.73 -12.64 10.43
C LYS A 72 -14.56 -13.57 10.75
N LYS A 73 -13.43 -13.38 10.08
CA LYS A 73 -12.18 -14.09 10.36
C LYS A 73 -11.28 -13.26 11.28
N CYS A 74 -10.73 -13.90 12.29
CA CYS A 74 -9.76 -13.31 13.19
C CYS A 74 -8.37 -13.34 12.56
N PHE A 75 -7.76 -12.17 12.40
CA PHE A 75 -6.40 -12.06 11.84
C PHE A 75 -5.29 -12.47 12.82
N LYS A 76 -5.60 -12.62 14.12
CA LYS A 76 -4.63 -13.10 15.13
C LYS A 76 -4.54 -14.63 15.15
N CYS A 77 -5.67 -15.33 15.28
CA CYS A 77 -5.72 -16.78 15.47
C CYS A 77 -6.29 -17.56 14.27
N GLN A 78 -6.68 -16.87 13.18
CA GLN A 78 -7.30 -17.45 11.98
C GLN A 78 -8.67 -18.11 12.21
N GLY A 79 -9.21 -18.07 13.43
CA GLY A 79 -10.56 -18.55 13.75
C GLY A 79 -11.68 -17.72 13.11
N ILE A 80 -12.85 -18.33 12.97
CA ILE A 80 -14.06 -17.69 12.42
C ILE A 80 -15.02 -17.23 13.53
N GLY A 81 -16.00 -16.40 13.18
CA GLY A 81 -17.05 -15.91 14.09
C GLY A 81 -16.64 -14.70 14.95
N HIS A 82 -15.38 -14.29 14.93
CA HIS A 82 -14.88 -13.15 15.69
C HIS A 82 -13.79 -12.37 14.95
N ILE A 83 -13.55 -11.12 15.37
CA ILE A 83 -12.46 -10.27 14.87
C ILE A 83 -11.31 -10.26 15.88
N ALA A 84 -10.13 -9.78 15.47
CA ALA A 84 -8.93 -9.72 16.32
C ALA A 84 -9.16 -9.03 17.67
N ARG A 85 -10.00 -7.97 17.72
CA ARG A 85 -10.36 -7.28 18.98
C ARG A 85 -11.09 -8.16 19.99
N ASN A 86 -11.81 -9.19 19.52
CA ASN A 86 -12.57 -10.12 20.35
C ASN A 86 -11.86 -11.48 20.41
N CYS A 87 -10.57 -11.54 20.07
CA CYS A 87 -9.82 -12.79 20.07
C CYS A 87 -9.42 -13.17 21.50
N THR A 88 -9.82 -14.36 21.93
CA THR A 88 -9.48 -14.93 23.24
C THR A 88 -8.22 -15.79 23.24
N ALA A 89 -7.65 -16.07 22.06
CA ALA A 89 -6.39 -16.78 21.96
C ALA A 89 -5.27 -15.90 22.53
N THR A 90 -4.53 -16.45 23.49
CA THR A 90 -3.41 -15.78 24.17
C THR A 90 -2.23 -15.65 23.21
#